data_AF-A0A174ESL9-F1
#
_entry.id   AF-A0A174ESL9-F1
#
_cell.length_a   1.000
_cell.length_b   1.000
_cell.length_c   1.000
_cell.angle_alpha   90.00
_cell.angle_beta   90.00
_cell.angle_gamma   90.00
#
_symmetry.space_group_name_H-M   'P 1'
#
loop_
_entity.id
_entity.type
_entity.pdbx_description
1 polymer ?
#
loop_
_entity_poly.entity_id
_entity_poly.type
_entity_poly.pdbx_seq_one_letter_code
_entity_poly.pdbx_strand_id
1 'polypeptide(L)'
;MNENNLGLIIKQLRKKKNLTQEQLSHGICSVSQLYRIENGKHSPSTLLLHQLSIKLSEDLSKYFIYSNCRNPLYFSSLFNKLESLRLKRRYNEILSIISDLEMLDKYKYDLSLPNIKQLVGWYKGMAISNITPNIIDATYYKNLLVLTTNYENLDKLFDGFLSDNEIKLLHSIATSYCRSSNYSYAKFLILSLLDNISRNSIEINNIIKAEMYYNLSKILYIEKDYNNSIIYANTGIEICTRNNFSSVLSDLYYTIGQCHESLGNIDSAIDYFTKFIFLYDIFGHDKFSSKAKAELVNKYKL
;
A
#
# COMPACT_ATOMS: atom_id res chain seq x y z
N MET A 1 -25.61 -13.97 12.87
CA MET A 1 -25.77 -13.90 11.40
C MET A 1 -24.90 -12.74 10.94
N ASN A 2 -23.93 -12.99 10.06
CA ASN A 2 -23.08 -11.92 9.52
C ASN A 2 -23.94 -11.06 8.59
N GLU A 3 -24.33 -9.87 9.04
CA GLU A 3 -25.05 -8.90 8.23
C GLU A 3 -24.14 -8.41 7.10
N ASN A 4 -24.38 -8.90 5.89
CA ASN A 4 -23.68 -8.44 4.69
C ASN A 4 -24.27 -7.09 4.24
N ASN A 5 -23.53 -6.02 4.51
CA ASN A 5 -23.91 -4.64 4.22
C ASN A 5 -23.63 -4.19 2.77
N LEU A 6 -23.35 -5.13 1.85
CA LEU A 6 -23.31 -4.84 0.41
C LEU A 6 -24.61 -4.23 -0.11
N GLY A 7 -25.75 -4.66 0.44
CA GLY A 7 -27.05 -4.04 0.15
C GLY A 7 -27.09 -2.53 0.47
N LEU A 8 -26.52 -2.14 1.61
CA LEU A 8 -26.44 -0.74 2.01
C LEU A 8 -25.57 0.08 1.06
N ILE A 9 -24.46 -0.50 0.57
CA ILE A 9 -23.59 0.13 -0.43
C ILE A 9 -24.37 0.41 -1.72
N ILE A 10 -25.07 -0.60 -2.25
CA ILE A 10 -25.89 -0.47 -3.47
C ILE A 10 -26.93 0.64 -3.28
N LYS A 11 -27.64 0.63 -2.15
CA LYS A 11 -28.65 1.64 -1.81
C LYS A 11 -28.07 3.06 -1.76
N GLN A 12 -26.91 3.22 -1.11
CA GLN A 12 -26.27 4.52 -0.96
C GLN A 12 -25.72 5.03 -2.30
N LEU A 13 -25.09 4.18 -3.12
CA LEU A 13 -24.61 4.53 -4.46
C LEU A 13 -25.77 4.91 -5.39
N ARG A 14 -26.86 4.14 -5.37
CA ARG A 14 -28.09 4.44 -6.12
C ARG A 14 -28.62 5.83 -5.78
N LYS A 15 -28.74 6.13 -4.49
CA LYS A 15 -29.19 7.45 -4.01
C LYS A 15 -28.23 8.56 -4.40
N LYS A 16 -26.91 8.35 -4.31
CA LYS A 16 -25.89 9.32 -4.76
C LYS A 16 -26.01 9.64 -6.25
N LYS A 17 -26.48 8.68 -7.06
CA LYS A 17 -26.79 8.85 -8.49
C LYS A 17 -28.21 9.33 -8.78
N ASN A 18 -29.01 9.66 -7.76
CA ASN A 18 -30.41 10.07 -7.90
C ASN A 18 -31.28 9.08 -8.68
N LEU A 19 -31.00 7.77 -8.58
CA LEU A 19 -31.76 6.72 -9.24
C LEU A 19 -32.87 6.17 -8.34
N THR A 20 -34.05 5.90 -8.90
CA THR A 20 -35.08 5.11 -8.20
C THR A 20 -34.75 3.61 -8.24
N GLN A 21 -35.45 2.80 -7.44
CA GLN A 21 -35.24 1.34 -7.47
C GLN A 21 -35.70 0.75 -8.81
N GLU A 22 -36.77 1.29 -9.38
CA GLU A 22 -37.27 0.95 -10.72
C GLU A 22 -36.20 1.23 -11.77
N GLN A 23 -35.61 2.44 -11.73
CA GLN A 23 -34.57 2.83 -12.67
C GLN A 23 -33.34 1.94 -12.54
N LEU A 24 -32.86 1.61 -11.33
CA LEU A 24 -31.69 0.74 -11.16
C LEU A 24 -32.00 -0.72 -11.56
N SER A 25 -33.14 -1.26 -11.17
CA SER A 25 -33.50 -2.66 -11.44
C SER A 25 -33.89 -2.95 -12.90
N HIS A 26 -34.33 -1.93 -13.66
CA HIS A 26 -34.78 -2.11 -15.04
C HIS A 26 -33.77 -2.86 -15.93
N GLY A 27 -34.22 -3.97 -16.54
CA GLY A 27 -33.38 -4.83 -17.39
C GLY A 27 -32.35 -5.69 -16.65
N ILE A 28 -32.36 -5.68 -15.31
CA ILE A 28 -31.41 -6.41 -14.46
C ILE A 28 -32.14 -7.40 -13.54
N CYS A 29 -33.08 -6.91 -12.74
CA CYS A 29 -33.83 -7.70 -11.78
C CYS A 29 -35.20 -7.09 -11.47
N SER A 30 -36.02 -7.75 -10.65
CA SER A 30 -37.27 -7.14 -10.19
C SER A 30 -37.01 -6.07 -9.12
N VAL A 31 -37.87 -5.03 -9.06
CA VAL A 31 -37.82 -3.98 -8.03
C VAL A 31 -37.86 -4.59 -6.62
N SER A 32 -38.68 -5.62 -6.41
CA SER A 32 -38.76 -6.32 -5.12
C SER A 32 -37.46 -7.06 -4.78
N GLN A 33 -36.76 -7.64 -5.76
CA GLN A 33 -35.48 -8.30 -5.52
C GLN A 33 -34.42 -7.27 -5.13
N LEU A 34 -34.35 -6.15 -5.86
CA LEU A 34 -33.45 -5.04 -5.51
C LEU A 34 -33.75 -4.49 -4.11
N TYR A 35 -35.01 -4.27 -3.77
CA TYR A 35 -35.42 -3.82 -2.43
C TYR A 35 -34.93 -4.78 -1.33
N ARG A 36 -35.07 -6.09 -1.55
CA ARG A 36 -34.61 -7.11 -0.60
C ARG A 36 -33.09 -7.11 -0.46
N ILE A 37 -32.37 -6.94 -1.56
CA ILE A 37 -30.90 -6.80 -1.56
C ILE A 37 -30.49 -5.56 -0.78
N GLU A 38 -31.06 -4.40 -1.09
CA GLU A 38 -30.72 -3.13 -0.45
C GLU A 38 -30.96 -3.08 1.07
N ASN A 39 -31.83 -3.95 1.57
CA ASN A 39 -32.14 -4.07 2.99
C ASN A 39 -31.49 -5.31 3.63
N GLY A 40 -30.50 -5.93 2.99
CA GLY A 40 -29.71 -7.03 3.55
C GLY A 40 -30.46 -8.37 3.67
N LYS A 41 -31.66 -8.49 3.10
CA LYS A 41 -32.47 -9.73 3.16
C LYS A 41 -32.02 -10.80 2.18
N HIS A 42 -31.35 -10.40 1.10
CA HIS A 42 -30.80 -11.30 0.08
C HIS A 42 -29.43 -10.81 -0.36
N SER A 43 -28.48 -11.73 -0.50
CA SER A 43 -27.20 -11.42 -1.16
C SER A 43 -27.37 -11.53 -2.68
N PRO A 44 -26.88 -10.57 -3.48
CA PRO A 44 -26.91 -10.68 -4.93
C PRO A 44 -25.96 -11.79 -5.40
N SER A 45 -26.32 -12.47 -6.49
CA SER A 45 -25.37 -13.35 -7.19
C SER A 45 -24.26 -12.53 -7.86
N THR A 46 -23.12 -13.14 -8.16
CA THR A 46 -21.99 -12.47 -8.84
C THR A 46 -22.42 -11.82 -10.16
N LEU A 47 -23.24 -12.50 -10.96
CA LEU A 47 -23.77 -11.96 -12.21
C LEU A 47 -24.63 -10.72 -11.99
N LEU A 48 -25.53 -10.78 -11.00
CA LEU A 48 -26.40 -9.65 -10.66
C LEU A 48 -25.58 -8.47 -10.14
N LEU A 49 -24.57 -8.74 -9.30
CA LEU A 49 -23.68 -7.72 -8.78
C LEU A 49 -22.93 -7.01 -9.92
N HIS A 50 -22.40 -7.75 -10.88
CA HIS A 50 -21.73 -7.18 -12.06
C HIS A 50 -22.66 -6.28 -12.89
N GLN A 51 -23.90 -6.72 -13.15
CA GLN A 51 -24.89 -5.91 -13.86
C GLN A 51 -25.22 -4.62 -13.11
N LEU A 52 -25.37 -4.69 -11.78
CA LEU A 52 -25.58 -3.52 -10.92
C LEU A 52 -24.35 -2.59 -10.93
N SER A 53 -23.13 -3.14 -10.91
CA SER A 53 -21.87 -2.37 -11.00
C SER A 53 -21.84 -1.52 -12.28
N ILE A 54 -22.15 -2.10 -13.44
CA ILE A 54 -22.18 -1.37 -14.73
C ILE A 54 -23.15 -0.20 -14.65
N LYS A 55 -24.36 -0.43 -14.13
CA LYS A 55 -25.40 0.61 -14.09
C LYS A 55 -25.12 1.69 -13.05
N LEU A 56 -24.50 1.32 -11.94
CA LEU A 56 -23.96 2.25 -10.97
C LEU A 56 -22.63 2.89 -11.42
N SER A 57 -22.07 2.48 -12.56
CA SER A 57 -20.76 2.89 -13.09
C SER A 57 -19.67 2.85 -12.03
N GLU A 58 -19.72 1.84 -11.18
CA GLU A 58 -18.84 1.66 -10.04
C GLU A 58 -18.61 0.16 -9.87
N ASP A 59 -17.36 -0.29 -9.80
CA ASP A 59 -17.09 -1.68 -9.47
C ASP A 59 -17.47 -1.96 -8.01
N LEU A 60 -18.51 -2.76 -7.80
CA LEU A 60 -18.98 -3.13 -6.47
C LEU A 60 -18.05 -4.13 -5.76
N SER A 61 -17.19 -4.85 -6.50
CA SER A 61 -16.29 -5.86 -5.93
C SER A 61 -15.31 -5.25 -4.92
N LYS A 62 -14.87 -4.01 -5.16
CA LYS A 62 -13.96 -3.27 -4.27
C LYS A 62 -14.52 -3.03 -2.87
N TYR A 63 -15.82 -3.15 -2.67
CA TYR A 63 -16.45 -2.95 -1.37
C TYR A 63 -16.60 -4.23 -0.55
N PHE A 64 -16.22 -5.39 -1.08
CA PHE A 64 -16.30 -6.67 -0.35
C PHE A 64 -15.53 -6.65 0.96
N ILE A 65 -14.39 -5.97 1.00
CA ILE A 65 -13.59 -5.80 2.22
C ILE A 65 -14.33 -5.03 3.33
N TYR A 66 -15.34 -4.24 2.97
CA TYR A 66 -16.19 -3.46 3.88
C TYR A 66 -17.57 -4.08 4.10
N SER A 67 -17.85 -5.26 3.55
CA SER A 67 -19.18 -5.89 3.60
C SER A 67 -19.71 -6.08 5.03
N ASN A 68 -18.83 -6.31 6.01
CA ASN A 68 -19.23 -6.47 7.41
C ASN A 68 -19.27 -5.14 8.18
N CYS A 69 -18.90 -4.01 7.57
CA CYS A 69 -18.96 -2.69 8.21
C CYS A 69 -20.40 -2.18 8.26
N ARG A 70 -20.79 -1.54 9.35
CA ARG A 70 -22.01 -0.72 9.45
C ARG A 70 -21.91 0.53 8.59
N ASN A 71 -20.71 1.05 8.40
CA ASN A 71 -20.45 2.27 7.62
C ASN A 71 -19.52 2.02 6.41
N PRO A 72 -19.88 1.16 5.45
CA PRO A 72 -18.96 0.67 4.43
C PRO A 72 -18.45 1.76 3.46
N LEU A 73 -19.34 2.65 2.97
CA LEU A 73 -18.92 3.74 2.08
C LEU A 73 -18.01 4.75 2.79
N TYR A 74 -18.22 4.99 4.09
CA TYR A 74 -17.36 5.85 4.89
C TYR A 74 -15.93 5.27 4.92
N PHE A 75 -15.77 3.99 5.30
CA PHE A 75 -14.44 3.36 5.34
C PHE A 75 -13.78 3.28 3.96
N SER A 76 -14.54 2.98 2.91
CA SER A 76 -14.01 3.06 1.54
C SER A 76 -13.47 4.44 1.20
N SER A 77 -14.22 5.51 1.49
CA SER A 77 -13.78 6.88 1.25
C SER A 77 -12.59 7.28 2.14
N LEU A 78 -12.58 6.83 3.39
CA LEU A 78 -11.51 7.06 4.35
C LEU A 78 -10.19 6.45 3.84
N PHE A 79 -10.18 5.17 3.46
CA PHE A 79 -8.96 4.51 3.01
C PHE A 79 -8.44 5.06 1.68
N ASN A 80 -9.32 5.49 0.77
CA ASN A 80 -8.90 6.24 -0.43
C ASN A 80 -8.22 7.56 -0.06
N LYS A 81 -8.76 8.28 0.94
CA LYS A 81 -8.14 9.52 1.45
C LYS A 81 -6.78 9.23 2.11
N LEU A 82 -6.69 8.20 2.94
CA LEU A 82 -5.44 7.81 3.60
C LEU A 82 -4.37 7.40 2.58
N GLU A 83 -4.73 6.67 1.52
CA GLU A 83 -3.80 6.33 0.44
C GLU A 83 -3.33 7.60 -0.28
N SER A 84 -4.24 8.53 -0.63
CA SER A 84 -3.85 9.80 -1.24
C SER A 84 -2.87 10.61 -0.36
N LEU A 85 -3.09 10.64 0.95
CA LEU A 85 -2.20 11.29 1.91
C LEU A 85 -0.86 10.57 2.02
N ARG A 86 -0.84 9.23 1.98
CA ARG A 86 0.39 8.42 1.98
C ARG A 86 1.26 8.78 0.79
N LEU A 87 0.67 8.83 -0.41
CA LEU A 87 1.38 9.18 -1.64
C LEU A 87 1.93 10.61 -1.62
N LYS A 88 1.24 11.53 -0.95
CA LYS A 88 1.67 12.91 -0.71
C LYS A 88 2.60 13.06 0.51
N ARG A 89 2.99 11.95 1.15
CA ARG A 89 3.83 11.91 2.36
C ARG A 89 3.31 12.77 3.53
N ARG A 90 1.99 12.95 3.62
CA ARG A 90 1.31 13.75 4.68
C ARG A 90 1.02 12.88 5.89
N TYR A 91 2.07 12.33 6.50
CA TYR A 91 1.95 11.34 7.57
C TYR A 91 1.29 11.89 8.85
N ASN A 92 1.55 13.15 9.20
CA ASN A 92 0.90 13.79 10.37
C ASN A 92 -0.62 13.88 10.20
N GLU A 93 -1.11 14.18 8.99
CA GLU A 93 -2.55 14.22 8.69
C GLU A 93 -3.18 12.82 8.81
N ILE A 94 -2.47 11.77 8.36
CA ILE A 94 -2.91 10.38 8.54
C ILE A 94 -3.10 10.07 10.03
N LEU A 95 -2.13 10.43 10.87
CA LEU A 95 -2.19 10.16 12.31
C LEU A 95 -3.33 10.94 12.99
N SER A 96 -3.54 12.22 12.62
CA SER A 96 -4.67 13.01 13.12
C SER A 96 -6.00 12.35 12.77
N ILE A 97 -6.19 11.96 11.51
CA ILE A 97 -7.44 11.32 11.05
C ILE A 97 -7.69 9.99 11.80
N ILE A 98 -6.65 9.18 12.00
CA ILE A 98 -6.78 7.90 12.71
C ILE A 98 -7.07 8.13 14.19
N SER A 99 -6.43 9.11 14.83
CA SER A 99 -6.70 9.48 16.22
C SER A 99 -8.16 9.91 16.39
N ASP A 100 -8.66 10.80 15.53
CA ASP A 100 -10.05 11.24 15.56
C ASP A 100 -11.02 10.08 15.35
N LEU A 101 -10.70 9.18 14.42
CA LEU A 101 -11.50 7.98 14.14
C LEU A 101 -11.61 7.05 15.36
N GLU A 102 -10.50 6.83 16.08
CA GLU A 102 -10.43 5.97 17.27
C GLU A 102 -11.27 6.51 18.45
N MET A 103 -11.53 7.82 18.49
CA MET A 103 -12.32 8.48 19.55
C MET A 103 -13.84 8.46 19.30
N LEU A 104 -14.28 8.12 18.09
CA LEU A 104 -15.70 8.19 17.71
C LEU A 104 -16.43 6.88 18.00
N ASP A 105 -17.28 6.87 19.03
CA ASP A 105 -18.07 5.68 19.45
C ASP A 105 -18.88 5.04 18.32
N LYS A 106 -19.40 5.85 17.38
CA LYS A 106 -20.18 5.36 16.23
C LYS A 106 -19.40 4.38 15.32
N TYR A 107 -18.07 4.42 15.33
CA TYR A 107 -17.21 3.55 14.52
C TYR A 107 -16.55 2.43 15.31
N LYS A 108 -16.78 2.34 16.63
CA LYS A 108 -16.14 1.35 17.52
C LYS A 108 -16.36 -0.10 17.08
N TYR A 109 -17.56 -0.42 16.59
CA TYR A 109 -17.86 -1.74 16.02
C TYR A 109 -17.04 -2.00 14.75
N ASP A 110 -17.04 -1.07 13.80
CA ASP A 110 -16.33 -1.23 12.52
C ASP A 110 -14.82 -1.38 12.74
N LEU A 111 -14.25 -0.60 13.67
CA LEU A 111 -12.84 -0.69 14.07
C LEU A 111 -12.47 -2.00 14.79
N SER A 112 -13.44 -2.73 15.32
CA SER A 112 -13.22 -4.05 15.92
C SER A 112 -13.12 -5.17 14.88
N LEU A 113 -13.60 -4.94 13.65
CA LEU A 113 -13.54 -5.93 12.58
C LEU A 113 -12.08 -6.18 12.17
N PRO A 114 -11.63 -7.44 12.04
CA PRO A 114 -10.23 -7.76 11.77
C PRO A 114 -9.62 -7.02 10.57
N ASN A 115 -10.31 -7.03 9.41
CA ASN A 115 -9.83 -6.38 8.19
C ASN A 115 -9.68 -4.86 8.35
N ILE A 116 -10.62 -4.22 9.06
CA ILE A 116 -10.60 -2.77 9.28
C ILE A 116 -9.50 -2.41 10.28
N LYS A 117 -9.41 -3.16 11.37
CA LYS A 117 -8.36 -3.00 12.37
C LYS A 117 -6.98 -3.16 11.75
N GLN A 118 -6.81 -4.15 10.87
CA GLN A 118 -5.59 -4.40 10.13
C GLN A 118 -5.23 -3.23 9.21
N LEU A 119 -6.17 -2.73 8.41
CA LEU A 119 -5.95 -1.59 7.51
C LEU A 119 -5.63 -0.29 8.27
N VAL A 120 -6.40 0.05 9.29
CA VAL A 120 -6.14 1.24 10.14
C VAL A 120 -4.78 1.11 10.82
N GLY A 121 -4.49 -0.06 11.39
CA GLY A 121 -3.19 -0.35 11.99
C GLY A 121 -2.04 -0.20 11.01
N TRP A 122 -2.19 -0.69 9.77
CA TRP A 122 -1.16 -0.55 8.74
C TRP A 122 -0.87 0.93 8.42
N TYR A 123 -1.89 1.75 8.17
CA TYR A 123 -1.69 3.19 7.90
C TYR A 123 -1.08 3.92 9.11
N LYS A 124 -1.50 3.57 10.33
CA LYS A 124 -0.96 4.13 11.58
C LYS A 124 0.52 3.79 11.73
N GLY A 125 0.86 2.50 11.66
CA GLY A 125 2.24 2.01 11.76
C GLY A 125 3.13 2.64 10.69
N MET A 126 2.68 2.64 9.44
CA MET A 126 3.41 3.21 8.31
C MET A 126 3.66 4.71 8.50
N ALA A 127 2.67 5.48 8.94
CA ALA A 127 2.85 6.91 9.20
C ALA A 127 3.83 7.17 10.36
N ILE A 128 3.71 6.43 11.47
CA ILE A 128 4.64 6.53 12.61
C ILE A 128 6.07 6.17 12.17
N SER A 129 6.25 5.07 11.43
CA SER A 129 7.57 4.64 10.95
C SER A 129 8.28 5.66 10.07
N ASN A 130 7.52 6.50 9.35
CA ASN A 130 8.09 7.55 8.49
C ASN A 130 8.37 8.86 9.25
N ILE A 131 7.62 9.18 10.31
CA ILE A 131 7.87 10.38 11.14
C ILE A 131 8.97 10.11 12.17
N THR A 132 8.89 8.97 12.85
CA THR A 132 9.79 8.54 13.90
C THR A 132 10.29 7.13 13.59
N PRO A 133 11.39 7.02 12.83
CA PRO A 133 12.00 5.72 12.53
C PRO A 133 12.29 4.94 13.82
N ASN A 134 12.14 3.61 13.75
CA ASN A 134 12.41 2.65 14.84
C ASN A 134 11.42 2.58 16.01
N ILE A 135 10.37 3.42 16.06
CA ILE A 135 9.31 3.27 17.08
C ILE A 135 8.45 2.03 16.82
N ILE A 136 8.13 1.78 15.56
CA ILE A 136 7.36 0.62 15.12
C ILE A 136 8.32 -0.41 14.54
N ASP A 137 8.25 -1.63 15.06
CA ASP A 137 9.09 -2.75 14.67
C ASP A 137 8.31 -3.79 13.84
N ALA A 138 8.96 -4.92 13.54
CA ALA A 138 8.32 -6.03 12.83
C ALA A 138 7.18 -6.67 13.65
N THR A 139 7.27 -6.67 14.97
CA THR A 139 6.29 -7.27 15.88
C THR A 139 4.92 -6.60 15.75
N TYR A 140 4.89 -5.27 15.62
CA TYR A 140 3.67 -4.51 15.38
C TYR A 140 2.89 -5.04 14.16
N TYR A 141 3.56 -5.20 13.02
CA TYR A 141 2.92 -5.65 11.78
C TYR A 141 2.57 -7.14 11.82
N LYS A 142 3.37 -7.98 12.50
CA LYS A 142 3.02 -9.40 12.75
C LYS A 142 1.72 -9.52 13.56
N ASN A 143 1.54 -8.69 14.59
CA ASN A 143 0.31 -8.67 15.37
C ASN A 143 -0.92 -8.26 14.54
N LEU A 144 -0.74 -7.42 13.52
CA LEU A 144 -1.81 -7.08 12.57
C LEU A 144 -2.10 -8.23 11.59
N LEU A 145 -1.07 -8.96 11.17
CA LEU A 145 -1.19 -10.10 10.25
C LEU A 145 -2.01 -11.25 10.87
N VAL A 146 -1.76 -11.55 12.14
CA VAL A 146 -2.46 -12.61 12.90
C VAL A 146 -3.97 -12.34 13.03
N LEU A 147 -4.44 -11.10 12.85
CA LEU A 147 -5.86 -10.78 12.90
C LEU A 147 -6.67 -11.49 11.80
N THR A 148 -6.07 -11.76 10.65
CA THR A 148 -6.75 -12.34 9.49
C THR A 148 -6.17 -13.69 9.07
N THR A 149 -4.92 -13.96 9.43
CA THR A 149 -4.16 -15.10 8.92
C THR A 149 -3.44 -15.79 10.06
N ASN A 150 -3.74 -17.07 10.28
CA ASN A 150 -2.98 -17.89 11.22
C ASN A 150 -1.76 -18.49 10.50
N TYR A 151 -0.58 -18.39 11.10
CA TYR A 151 0.66 -18.91 10.52
C TYR A 151 1.64 -19.30 11.62
N GLU A 152 2.42 -20.36 11.40
CA GLU A 152 3.47 -20.80 12.32
C GLU A 152 4.71 -19.93 12.22
N ASN A 153 5.13 -19.65 10.99
CA ASN A 153 6.24 -18.76 10.65
C ASN A 153 5.94 -18.06 9.31
N LEU A 154 6.66 -16.96 9.04
CA LEU A 154 6.41 -16.15 7.84
C LEU A 154 6.71 -16.93 6.54
N ASP A 155 7.68 -17.83 6.59
CA ASP A 155 8.15 -18.56 5.41
C ASP A 155 7.02 -19.41 4.80
N LYS A 156 6.19 -20.02 5.65
CA LYS A 156 5.03 -20.81 5.25
C LYS A 156 3.92 -20.01 4.55
N LEU A 157 3.87 -18.69 4.74
CA LEU A 157 2.90 -17.86 4.02
C LEU A 157 3.21 -17.77 2.52
N PHE A 158 4.48 -17.89 2.14
CA PHE A 158 4.91 -17.80 0.74
C PHE A 158 4.60 -19.07 -0.07
N ASP A 159 4.18 -20.15 0.58
CA ASP A 159 3.71 -21.37 -0.08
C ASP A 159 2.31 -21.17 -0.71
N GLY A 160 1.51 -20.23 -0.18
CA GLY A 160 0.13 -19.94 -0.61
C GLY A 160 -0.05 -18.72 -1.51
N PHE A 161 -1.31 -18.34 -1.75
CA PHE A 161 -1.68 -17.09 -2.43
C PHE A 161 -1.79 -15.96 -1.41
N LEU A 162 -0.97 -14.92 -1.57
CA LEU A 162 -1.03 -13.76 -0.71
C LEU A 162 -2.07 -12.75 -1.21
N SER A 163 -2.84 -12.20 -0.29
CA SER A 163 -3.70 -11.04 -0.54
C SER A 163 -2.90 -9.73 -0.54
N ASP A 164 -3.46 -8.67 -1.14
CA ASP A 164 -2.87 -7.32 -1.15
C ASP A 164 -2.50 -6.81 0.26
N ASN A 165 -3.34 -7.12 1.26
CA ASN A 165 -3.11 -6.70 2.63
C ASN A 165 -1.95 -7.48 3.28
N GLU A 166 -1.85 -8.78 3.01
CA GLU A 166 -0.73 -9.60 3.49
C GLU A 166 0.58 -9.13 2.87
N ILE A 167 0.58 -8.82 1.56
CA ILE A 167 1.75 -8.26 0.86
C ILE A 167 2.17 -6.92 1.49
N LYS A 168 1.21 -6.02 1.76
CA LYS A 168 1.47 -4.74 2.44
C LYS A 168 2.13 -4.93 3.81
N LEU A 169 1.60 -5.86 4.61
CA LEU A 169 2.11 -6.15 5.96
C LEU A 169 3.49 -6.81 5.91
N LEU A 170 3.68 -7.83 5.08
CA LEU A 170 4.95 -8.53 4.90
C LEU A 170 6.04 -7.58 4.38
N HIS A 171 5.72 -6.70 3.44
CA HIS A 171 6.63 -5.65 2.99
C HIS A 171 7.01 -4.69 4.13
N SER A 172 6.03 -4.34 4.99
CA SER A 172 6.27 -3.46 6.14
C SER A 172 7.12 -4.15 7.21
N ILE A 173 6.94 -5.46 7.42
CA ILE A 173 7.80 -6.31 8.26
C ILE A 173 9.23 -6.29 7.72
N ALA A 174 9.41 -6.54 6.41
CA ALA A 174 10.74 -6.51 5.78
C ALA A 174 11.41 -5.14 5.93
N THR A 175 10.66 -4.05 5.71
CA THR A 175 11.16 -2.68 5.89
C THR A 175 11.57 -2.40 7.33
N SER A 176 10.83 -2.92 8.33
CA SER A 176 11.23 -2.84 9.74
C SER A 176 12.55 -3.57 10.00
N TYR A 177 12.78 -4.73 9.39
CA TYR A 177 14.06 -5.44 9.47
C TYR A 177 15.20 -4.70 8.77
N CYS A 178 14.94 -4.01 7.64
CA CYS A 178 15.93 -3.10 7.04
C CYS A 178 16.34 -2.00 8.03
N ARG A 179 15.38 -1.38 8.72
CA ARG A 179 15.64 -0.29 9.67
C ARG A 179 16.42 -0.75 10.90
N SER A 180 16.18 -1.97 11.38
CA SER A 180 16.95 -2.59 12.47
C SER A 180 18.27 -3.23 12.02
N SER A 181 18.69 -3.00 10.77
CA SER A 181 19.91 -3.55 10.18
C SER A 181 19.98 -5.09 10.09
N ASN A 182 18.84 -5.78 10.21
CA ASN A 182 18.74 -7.20 9.95
C ASN A 182 18.53 -7.44 8.44
N TYR A 183 19.57 -7.11 7.66
CA TYR A 183 19.50 -7.08 6.20
C TYR A 183 19.31 -8.46 5.58
N SER A 184 19.90 -9.51 6.16
CA SER A 184 19.77 -10.87 5.65
C SER A 184 18.33 -11.36 5.67
N TYR A 185 17.63 -11.17 6.80
CA TYR A 185 16.23 -11.58 6.90
C TYR A 185 15.30 -10.65 6.10
N ALA A 186 15.57 -9.34 6.07
CA ALA A 186 14.82 -8.42 5.22
C ALA A 186 14.92 -8.80 3.73
N LYS A 187 16.13 -9.12 3.26
CA LYS A 187 16.39 -9.58 1.89
C LYS A 187 15.63 -10.87 1.58
N PHE A 188 15.69 -11.85 2.47
CA PHE A 188 14.92 -13.09 2.35
C PHE A 188 13.42 -12.80 2.17
N LEU A 189 12.82 -11.98 3.05
CA LEU A 189 11.39 -11.65 2.97
C LEU A 189 11.03 -10.94 1.67
N ILE A 190 11.84 -10.00 1.21
CA ILE A 190 11.58 -9.26 -0.05
C ILE A 190 11.68 -10.20 -1.25
N LEU A 191 12.69 -11.07 -1.31
CA LEU A 191 12.85 -12.03 -2.39
C LEU A 191 11.71 -13.04 -2.41
N SER A 192 11.30 -13.56 -1.24
CA SER A 192 10.16 -14.48 -1.12
C SER A 192 8.83 -13.82 -1.52
N LEU A 193 8.64 -12.53 -1.21
CA LEU A 193 7.49 -11.76 -1.71
C LEU A 193 7.50 -11.65 -3.22
N LEU A 194 8.63 -11.25 -3.81
CA LEU A 194 8.75 -11.10 -5.27
C LEU A 194 8.56 -12.43 -6.00
N ASP A 195 9.12 -13.54 -5.48
CA ASP A 195 8.88 -14.89 -6.00
C ASP A 195 7.38 -15.21 -5.97
N ASN A 196 6.75 -15.09 -4.80
CA ASN A 196 5.33 -15.41 -4.63
C ASN A 196 4.43 -14.60 -5.57
N ILE A 197 4.69 -13.30 -5.70
CA ILE A 197 3.96 -12.41 -6.62
C ILE A 197 4.11 -12.87 -8.07
N SER A 198 5.34 -13.19 -8.49
CA SER A 198 5.63 -13.59 -9.87
C SER A 198 5.05 -14.97 -10.20
N ARG A 199 5.28 -15.96 -9.34
CA ARG A 199 4.84 -17.35 -9.50
C ARG A 199 3.32 -17.47 -9.54
N ASN A 200 2.62 -16.66 -8.75
CA ASN A 200 1.16 -16.68 -8.68
C ASN A 200 0.48 -15.61 -9.56
N SER A 201 1.25 -14.84 -10.35
CA SER A 201 0.73 -13.75 -11.20
C SER A 201 -0.18 -12.76 -10.45
N ILE A 202 0.20 -12.41 -9.21
CA ILE A 202 -0.59 -11.52 -8.37
C ILE A 202 -0.44 -10.09 -8.89
N GLU A 203 -1.57 -9.46 -9.23
CA GLU A 203 -1.58 -8.03 -9.53
C GLU A 203 -1.44 -7.24 -8.24
N ILE A 204 -0.38 -6.43 -8.13
CA ILE A 204 -0.10 -5.64 -6.93
C ILE A 204 0.07 -4.18 -7.27
N ASN A 205 -0.07 -3.34 -6.25
CA ASN A 205 0.25 -1.93 -6.36
C ASN A 205 1.72 -1.72 -6.76
N ASN A 206 1.94 -1.10 -7.93
CA ASN A 206 3.26 -0.87 -8.49
C ASN A 206 4.18 -0.02 -7.59
N ILE A 207 3.62 0.81 -6.70
CA ILE A 207 4.39 1.61 -5.74
C ILE A 207 5.05 0.69 -4.71
N ILE A 208 4.30 -0.26 -4.15
CA ILE A 208 4.84 -1.24 -3.21
C ILE A 208 5.91 -2.09 -3.92
N LYS A 209 5.65 -2.49 -5.17
CA LYS A 209 6.61 -3.24 -5.98
C LYS A 209 7.93 -2.47 -6.15
N ALA A 210 7.87 -1.17 -6.49
CA ALA A 210 9.05 -0.34 -6.61
C ALA A 210 9.78 -0.12 -5.27
N GLU A 211 9.04 0.05 -4.17
CA GLU A 211 9.61 0.15 -2.81
C GLU A 211 10.36 -1.15 -2.42
N MET A 212 9.86 -2.33 -2.80
CA MET A 212 10.55 -3.61 -2.61
C MET A 212 11.90 -3.63 -3.35
N TYR A 213 11.93 -3.22 -4.62
CA TYR A 213 13.16 -3.14 -5.41
C TYR A 213 14.16 -2.15 -4.85
N TYR A 214 13.70 -0.99 -4.37
CA TYR A 214 14.55 -0.02 -3.67
C TYR A 214 15.17 -0.61 -2.39
N ASN A 215 14.35 -1.26 -1.54
CA ASN A 215 14.86 -1.88 -0.32
C ASN A 215 15.89 -2.97 -0.65
N LEU A 216 15.65 -3.78 -1.68
CA LEU A 216 16.57 -4.81 -2.14
C LEU A 216 17.88 -4.23 -2.69
N SER A 217 17.82 -3.20 -3.54
CA SER A 217 19.03 -2.54 -4.06
C SER A 217 19.86 -1.94 -2.93
N LYS A 218 19.21 -1.30 -1.96
CA LYS A 218 19.90 -0.73 -0.79
C LYS A 218 20.60 -1.80 0.05
N ILE A 219 19.96 -2.96 0.26
CA ILE A 219 20.59 -4.09 0.96
C ILE A 219 21.82 -4.58 0.18
N LEU A 220 21.69 -4.78 -1.14
CA LEU A 220 22.79 -5.26 -1.97
C LEU A 220 23.97 -4.29 -2.00
N TYR A 221 23.70 -2.98 -2.01
CA TYR A 221 24.73 -1.96 -1.85
C TYR A 221 25.50 -2.12 -0.52
N ILE A 222 24.79 -2.36 0.59
CA ILE A 222 25.42 -2.59 1.91
C ILE A 222 26.26 -3.87 1.90
N GLU A 223 25.79 -4.91 1.22
CA GLU A 223 26.51 -6.17 0.99
C GLU A 223 27.69 -6.04 0.00
N LYS A 224 27.89 -4.84 -0.57
CA LYS A 224 28.90 -4.51 -1.60
C LYS A 224 28.69 -5.23 -2.94
N ASP A 225 27.51 -5.76 -3.18
CA ASP A 225 27.09 -6.32 -4.46
C ASP A 225 26.52 -5.20 -5.34
N TYR A 226 27.43 -4.29 -5.76
CA TYR A 226 27.06 -3.06 -6.45
C TYR A 226 26.40 -3.32 -7.81
N ASN A 227 26.84 -4.35 -8.54
CA ASN A 227 26.29 -4.67 -9.86
C ASN A 227 24.83 -5.13 -9.75
N ASN A 228 24.52 -6.06 -8.83
CA ASN A 228 23.14 -6.48 -8.63
C ASN A 228 22.29 -5.35 -8.03
N SER A 229 22.85 -4.53 -7.12
CA SER A 229 22.16 -3.34 -6.62
C SER A 229 21.69 -2.42 -7.76
N ILE A 230 22.56 -2.13 -8.73
CA ILE A 230 22.22 -1.31 -9.91
C ILE A 230 21.11 -1.97 -10.74
N ILE A 231 21.17 -3.29 -10.97
CA ILE A 231 20.14 -4.02 -11.74
C ILE A 231 18.77 -3.90 -11.07
N TYR A 232 18.69 -4.17 -9.76
CA TYR A 232 17.42 -4.08 -9.03
C TYR A 232 16.91 -2.63 -8.93
N ALA A 233 17.82 -1.67 -8.74
CA ALA A 233 17.44 -0.26 -8.71
C ALA A 233 16.86 0.21 -10.06
N ASN A 234 17.48 -0.19 -11.18
CA ASN A 234 16.96 0.10 -12.52
C ASN A 234 15.59 -0.55 -12.76
N THR A 235 15.36 -1.75 -12.23
CA THR A 235 14.04 -2.40 -12.29
C THR A 235 12.98 -1.56 -11.56
N GLY A 236 13.31 -1.03 -10.37
CA GLY A 236 12.45 -0.10 -9.64
C GLY A 236 12.16 1.18 -10.44
N ILE A 237 13.17 1.76 -11.10
CA ILE A 237 13.02 2.96 -11.95
C ILE A 237 12.09 2.68 -13.12
N GLU A 238 12.23 1.53 -13.77
CA GLU A 238 11.36 1.12 -14.87
C GLU A 238 9.89 1.02 -14.43
N ILE A 239 9.64 0.48 -13.23
CA ILE A 239 8.28 0.42 -12.67
C ILE A 239 7.74 1.83 -12.40
N CYS A 240 8.54 2.70 -11.79
CA CYS A 240 8.15 4.09 -11.51
C CYS A 240 7.80 4.84 -12.80
N THR A 241 8.66 4.75 -13.81
CA THR A 241 8.54 5.48 -15.08
C THR A 241 7.37 4.97 -15.93
N ARG A 242 7.21 3.65 -16.09
CA ARG A 242 6.09 3.07 -16.84
C ARG A 242 4.72 3.38 -16.22
N ASN A 243 4.67 3.60 -14.90
CA ASN A 243 3.43 3.82 -14.16
C ASN A 243 3.26 5.28 -13.69
N ASN A 244 4.12 6.20 -14.14
CA ASN A 244 4.03 7.64 -13.88
C ASN A 244 3.95 8.02 -12.39
N PHE A 245 4.76 7.41 -11.53
CA PHE A 245 4.91 7.83 -10.13
C PHE A 245 6.38 8.02 -9.75
N SER A 246 6.64 8.90 -8.79
CA SER A 246 8.01 9.30 -8.39
C SER A 246 8.36 9.00 -6.94
N SER A 247 7.48 8.34 -6.18
CA SER A 247 7.55 8.24 -4.71
C SER A 247 8.84 7.61 -4.16
N VAL A 248 9.55 6.79 -4.92
CA VAL A 248 10.85 6.18 -4.55
C VAL A 248 11.94 6.43 -5.62
N LEU A 249 11.61 7.22 -6.64
CA LEU A 249 12.46 7.39 -7.82
C LEU A 249 13.77 8.12 -7.49
N SER A 250 13.71 9.14 -6.64
CA SER A 250 14.90 9.83 -6.14
C SER A 250 15.83 8.87 -5.39
N ASP A 251 15.28 8.05 -4.51
CA ASP A 251 16.03 7.14 -3.64
C ASP A 251 16.72 6.03 -4.45
N LEU A 252 16.09 5.60 -5.54
CA LEU A 252 16.68 4.66 -6.50
C LEU A 252 17.87 5.27 -7.25
N TYR A 253 17.74 6.50 -7.76
CA TYR A 253 18.87 7.18 -8.41
C TYR A 253 20.01 7.43 -7.43
N TYR A 254 19.71 7.82 -6.19
CA TYR A 254 20.72 7.96 -5.16
C TYR A 254 21.47 6.64 -4.93
N THR A 255 20.75 5.52 -4.80
CA THR A 255 21.35 4.19 -4.61
C THR A 255 22.28 3.82 -5.78
N ILE A 256 21.87 4.08 -7.02
CA ILE A 256 22.70 3.84 -8.21
C ILE A 256 23.95 4.73 -8.20
N GLY A 257 23.81 6.01 -7.85
CA GLY A 257 24.93 6.93 -7.71
C GLY A 257 25.97 6.41 -6.71
N GLN A 258 25.52 5.93 -5.54
CA GLN A 258 26.39 5.33 -4.53
C GLN A 258 27.12 4.08 -5.04
N CYS A 259 26.44 3.22 -5.80
CA CYS A 259 27.05 2.06 -6.43
C CYS A 259 28.14 2.46 -7.44
N HIS A 260 27.86 3.41 -8.33
CA HIS A 260 28.86 3.88 -9.31
C HIS A 260 30.07 4.53 -8.63
N GLU A 261 29.84 5.34 -7.60
CA GLU A 261 30.90 5.93 -6.78
C GLU A 261 31.79 4.84 -6.18
N SER A 262 31.18 3.79 -5.59
CA SER A 262 31.91 2.68 -4.97
C SER A 262 32.68 1.81 -5.97
N LEU A 263 32.25 1.80 -7.24
CA LEU A 263 32.93 1.14 -8.35
C LEU A 263 34.02 2.02 -9.00
N GLY A 264 34.18 3.28 -8.57
CA GLY A 264 35.13 4.24 -9.16
C GLY A 264 34.62 4.95 -10.42
N ASN A 265 33.36 4.74 -10.80
CA ASN A 265 32.72 5.33 -11.97
C ASN A 265 32.16 6.72 -11.66
N ILE A 266 33.05 7.69 -11.39
CA ILE A 266 32.68 8.99 -10.82
C ILE A 266 31.73 9.80 -11.71
N ASP A 267 31.93 9.83 -13.02
CA ASP A 267 31.08 10.59 -13.94
C ASP A 267 29.63 10.08 -13.92
N SER A 268 29.45 8.76 -13.92
CA SER A 268 28.13 8.15 -13.78
C SER A 268 27.51 8.44 -12.42
N ALA A 269 28.30 8.38 -11.35
CA ALA A 269 27.82 8.71 -10.01
C ALA A 269 27.25 10.13 -9.95
N ILE A 270 27.97 11.10 -10.52
CA ILE A 270 27.55 12.51 -10.60
C ILE A 270 26.24 12.66 -11.38
N ASP A 271 26.07 12.00 -12.53
CA ASP A 271 24.82 12.05 -13.30
C ASP A 271 23.62 11.57 -12.46
N TYR A 272 23.77 10.43 -11.78
CA TYR A 272 22.71 9.88 -10.93
C TYR A 272 22.43 10.72 -9.68
N PHE A 273 23.47 11.26 -9.04
CA PHE A 273 23.30 12.19 -7.92
C PHE A 273 22.61 13.49 -8.34
N THR A 274 22.89 13.99 -9.55
CA THR A 274 22.19 15.16 -10.10
C THR A 274 20.71 14.88 -10.31
N LYS A 275 20.35 13.70 -10.85
CA LYS A 275 18.94 13.27 -10.97
C LYS A 275 18.26 13.14 -9.61
N PHE A 276 18.94 12.59 -8.61
CA PHE A 276 18.45 12.55 -7.23
C PHE A 276 18.16 13.96 -6.70
N ILE A 277 19.11 14.89 -6.81
CA ILE A 277 18.96 16.28 -6.33
C ILE A 277 17.80 16.98 -7.03
N PHE A 278 17.69 16.85 -8.36
CA PHE A 278 16.63 17.48 -9.14
C PHE A 278 15.24 16.99 -8.71
N LEU A 279 15.05 15.68 -8.59
CA LEU A 279 13.78 15.12 -8.12
C LEU A 279 13.49 15.48 -6.67
N TYR A 280 14.53 15.51 -5.83
CA TYR A 280 14.42 15.95 -4.45
C TYR A 280 13.92 17.39 -4.36
N ASP A 281 14.38 18.29 -5.24
CA ASP A 281 13.95 19.69 -5.25
C ASP A 281 12.53 19.89 -5.77
N ILE A 282 12.10 19.09 -6.74
CA ILE A 282 10.73 19.15 -7.28
C ILE A 282 9.71 18.62 -6.28
N PHE A 283 9.97 17.43 -5.74
CA PHE A 283 8.98 16.71 -4.94
C PHE A 283 9.15 16.97 -3.44
N GLY A 284 10.33 17.41 -3.00
CA GLY A 284 10.71 17.47 -1.59
C GLY A 284 10.81 16.09 -0.94
N HIS A 285 11.27 16.06 0.32
CA HIS A 285 10.86 15.18 1.43
C HIS A 285 11.95 14.38 2.18
N ASP A 286 11.79 14.42 3.51
CA ASP A 286 12.56 13.85 4.63
C ASP A 286 13.94 14.47 4.95
N LYS A 287 14.25 14.46 6.26
CA LYS A 287 15.47 15.07 6.84
C LYS A 287 16.73 14.35 6.36
N PHE A 288 16.65 13.05 6.09
CA PHE A 288 17.76 12.24 5.60
C PHE A 288 18.21 12.72 4.22
N SER A 289 17.27 12.90 3.30
CA SER A 289 17.54 13.30 1.93
C SER A 289 18.10 14.71 1.85
N SER A 290 17.73 15.60 2.78
CA SER A 290 18.32 16.95 2.88
C SER A 290 19.82 16.90 3.23
N LYS A 291 20.20 16.00 4.15
CA LYS A 291 21.59 15.79 4.54
C LYS A 291 22.39 15.17 3.38
N ALA A 292 21.84 14.14 2.75
CA ALA A 292 22.46 13.49 1.60
C ALA A 292 22.71 14.49 0.46
N LYS A 293 21.71 15.32 0.13
CA LYS A 293 21.88 16.41 -0.85
C LYS A 293 23.01 17.36 -0.45
N ALA A 294 23.04 17.85 0.79
CA ALA A 294 24.08 18.77 1.25
C ALA A 294 25.49 18.14 1.18
N GLU A 295 25.62 16.87 1.54
CA GLU A 295 26.88 16.12 1.43
C GLU A 295 27.33 16.00 -0.04
N LEU A 296 26.41 15.69 -0.96
CA LEU A 296 26.70 15.58 -2.40
C LEU A 296 27.09 16.91 -3.03
N VAL A 297 26.34 17.99 -2.75
CA VAL A 297 26.65 19.35 -3.23
C VAL A 297 28.04 19.78 -2.77
N ASN A 298 28.38 19.53 -1.50
CA ASN A 298 29.71 19.87 -0.98
C ASN A 298 30.83 19.02 -1.61
N LYS A 299 30.59 17.71 -1.80
CA LYS A 299 31.59 16.77 -2.31
C LYS A 299 31.88 16.98 -3.80
N TYR A 300 30.84 17.22 -4.59
CA TYR A 300 30.91 17.21 -6.06
C TYR A 300 30.67 18.58 -6.71
N LYS A 301 30.34 19.61 -5.93
CA LYS A 301 30.01 20.97 -6.42
C LYS A 301 28.87 20.98 -7.43
N LEU A 302 27.83 20.18 -7.15
CA LEU A 302 26.59 20.08 -7.93
C LEU A 302 25.61 21.21 -7.62
#